data_AF-A0A956J3A4-F1
#
_entry.id   AF-A0A956J3A4-F1
#
_cell.length_a   1.000
_cell.length_b   1.000
_cell.length_c   1.000
_cell.angle_alpha   90.00
_cell.angle_beta   90.00
_cell.angle_gamma   90.00
#
_symmetry.space_group_name_H-M   'P 1'
#
loop_
_entity.id
_entity.type
_entity.pdbx_description
1 polymer ?
#
loop_
_entity_poly.entity_id
_entity_poly.type
_entity_poly.pdbx_seq_one_letter_code
_entity_poly.pdbx_strand_id
1 'polypeptide(L)'
;MNFFGHLAVATWYSQDAAHHLGAMLPDLATMLGTTAPTAEGGSIAAGIELHHRTDAVFHGCEHFRELNSQAFATLERQGVPRGAARAVAHIGTEILLDGVLAEHSATRTAFQAALEHGTTRERELGLDWRRPPPEGRLAQLCRVIAERDILKDSQLPERVAYRLDRILGHRPRLRIPASHLPLVEAWAEQAREEVRARADGLLTQIAQGLAEVQ
;
A
#
# COMPACT_ATOMS: atom_id res chain seq x y z
N MET A 1 -0.35 4.43 -3.94
CA MET A 1 -1.05 3.21 -3.45
C MET A 1 -0.17 2.57 -2.39
N ASN A 2 -0.66 1.52 -1.72
CA ASN A 2 0.17 0.72 -0.82
C ASN A 2 0.54 -0.63 -1.47
N PHE A 3 1.41 -1.40 -0.82
CA PHE A 3 2.08 -2.54 -1.46
C PHE A 3 1.11 -3.58 -2.05
N PHE A 4 -0.05 -3.80 -1.43
CA PHE A 4 -1.02 -4.77 -1.92
C PHE A 4 -1.73 -4.24 -3.17
N GLY A 5 -2.13 -2.96 -3.18
CA GLY A 5 -2.64 -2.28 -4.38
C GLY A 5 -1.66 -2.31 -5.55
N HIS A 6 -0.36 -2.08 -5.31
CA HIS A 6 0.65 -2.19 -6.36
C HIS A 6 0.77 -3.60 -6.92
N LEU A 7 0.74 -4.61 -6.05
CA LEU A 7 0.68 -5.99 -6.49
C LEU A 7 -0.59 -6.28 -7.30
N ALA A 8 -1.76 -5.78 -6.88
CA ALA A 8 -3.01 -5.99 -7.60
C ALA A 8 -2.95 -5.45 -9.03
N VAL A 9 -2.38 -4.27 -9.24
CA VAL A 9 -2.14 -3.71 -10.58
C VAL A 9 -1.11 -4.56 -11.35
N ALA A 10 -0.05 -5.04 -10.68
CA ALA A 10 0.94 -5.91 -11.32
C ALA A 10 0.37 -7.23 -11.86
N THR A 11 -0.72 -7.75 -11.26
CA THR A 11 -1.41 -8.95 -11.77
C THR A 11 -2.04 -8.76 -13.15
N TRP A 12 -2.25 -7.52 -13.60
CA TRP A 12 -2.78 -7.23 -14.94
C TRP A 12 -1.78 -7.51 -16.06
N TYR A 13 -0.49 -7.43 -15.74
CA TYR A 13 0.59 -7.47 -16.73
C TYR A 13 1.41 -8.76 -16.68
N SER A 14 1.41 -9.45 -15.53
CA SER A 14 2.21 -10.65 -15.34
C SER A 14 1.60 -11.59 -14.30
N GLN A 15 1.90 -12.88 -14.44
CA GLN A 15 1.64 -13.91 -13.42
C GLN A 15 2.92 -14.29 -12.66
N ASP A 16 4.04 -13.63 -12.94
CA ASP A 16 5.34 -13.92 -12.34
C ASP A 16 5.45 -13.29 -10.93
N ALA A 17 5.66 -14.14 -9.93
CA ALA A 17 5.86 -13.73 -8.54
C ALA A 17 7.06 -12.76 -8.36
N ALA A 18 8.08 -12.87 -9.20
CA ALA A 18 9.21 -11.93 -9.18
C ALA A 18 8.79 -10.53 -9.62
N HIS A 19 7.92 -10.43 -10.63
CA HIS A 19 7.34 -9.17 -11.07
C HIS A 19 6.44 -8.54 -9.99
N HIS A 20 5.60 -9.37 -9.36
CA HIS A 20 4.74 -8.94 -8.26
C HIS A 20 5.54 -8.46 -7.05
N LEU A 21 6.60 -9.19 -6.66
CA LEU A 21 7.53 -8.75 -5.63
C LEU A 21 8.17 -7.40 -6.00
N GLY A 22 8.62 -7.25 -7.25
CA GLY A 22 9.13 -5.99 -7.79
C GLY A 22 8.19 -4.80 -7.54
N ALA A 23 6.90 -4.98 -7.81
CA ALA A 23 5.89 -3.94 -7.60
C ALA A 23 5.66 -3.59 -6.13
N MET A 24 5.94 -4.51 -5.20
CA MET A 24 5.84 -4.28 -3.76
C MET A 24 7.11 -3.69 -3.13
N LEU A 25 8.27 -3.92 -3.74
CA LEU A 25 9.57 -3.63 -3.12
C LEU A 25 9.77 -2.19 -2.66
N PRO A 26 9.35 -1.14 -3.39
CA PRO A 26 9.52 0.23 -2.92
C PRO A 26 8.80 0.53 -1.59
N ASP A 27 7.60 -0.03 -1.39
CA ASP A 27 6.86 0.09 -0.13
C ASP A 27 7.49 -0.75 0.97
N LEU A 28 7.92 -1.97 0.66
CA LEU A 28 8.63 -2.83 1.61
C LEU A 28 9.94 -2.18 2.06
N ALA A 29 10.67 -1.49 1.18
CA ALA A 29 11.87 -0.74 1.52
C ALA A 29 11.57 0.39 2.52
N THR A 30 10.45 1.09 2.34
CA THR A 30 9.97 2.09 3.31
C THR A 30 9.69 1.46 4.67
N MET A 31 9.07 0.26 4.72
CA MET A 31 8.86 -0.50 5.96
C MET A 31 10.16 -0.97 6.61
N LEU A 32 11.19 -1.26 5.81
CA LEU A 32 12.55 -1.58 6.27
C LEU A 32 13.35 -0.34 6.71
N GLY A 33 12.81 0.87 6.52
CA GLY A 33 13.49 2.13 6.84
C GLY A 33 14.66 2.44 5.92
N THR A 34 14.60 1.99 4.67
CA THR A 34 15.65 2.20 3.67
C THR A 34 15.09 2.66 2.32
N THR A 35 15.97 2.95 1.36
CA THR A 35 15.62 3.31 -0.01
C THR A 35 15.34 2.03 -0.81
N ALA A 36 14.35 2.10 -1.71
CA ALA A 36 14.05 1.02 -2.64
C ALA A 36 15.32 0.52 -3.36
N PRO A 37 15.48 -0.80 -3.53
CA PRO A 37 16.57 -1.34 -4.32
C PRO A 37 16.33 -1.06 -5.80
N THR A 38 17.38 -1.21 -6.59
CA THR A 38 17.25 -1.42 -8.04
C THR A 38 17.50 -2.89 -8.35
N ALA A 39 17.09 -3.33 -9.54
CA ALA A 39 17.40 -4.65 -10.06
C ALA A 39 17.86 -4.49 -11.52
N GLU A 40 18.87 -5.25 -11.92
CA GLU A 40 19.36 -5.21 -13.30
C GLU A 40 18.47 -6.05 -14.21
N GLY A 41 17.53 -5.39 -14.88
CA GLY A 41 16.64 -6.04 -15.85
C GLY A 41 15.73 -7.12 -15.25
N GLY A 42 15.03 -7.83 -16.13
CA GLY A 42 14.14 -8.93 -15.75
C GLY A 42 12.87 -8.49 -15.00
N SER A 43 12.20 -9.47 -14.42
CA SER A 43 10.84 -9.32 -13.88
C SER A 43 10.75 -8.37 -12.68
N ILE A 44 11.71 -8.44 -11.75
CA ILE A 44 11.74 -7.56 -10.56
C ILE A 44 11.90 -6.10 -10.98
N ALA A 45 12.85 -5.80 -11.89
CA ALA A 45 13.05 -4.44 -12.38
C ALA A 45 11.80 -3.90 -13.08
N ALA A 46 11.15 -4.73 -13.91
CA ALA A 46 9.89 -4.36 -14.55
C ALA A 46 8.75 -4.11 -13.53
N GLY A 47 8.73 -4.85 -12.43
CA GLY A 47 7.77 -4.63 -11.34
C GLY A 47 8.01 -3.31 -10.60
N ILE A 48 9.27 -2.98 -10.30
CA ILE A 48 9.65 -1.70 -9.66
C ILE A 48 9.27 -0.52 -10.56
N GLU A 49 9.53 -0.62 -11.86
CA GLU A 49 9.13 0.41 -12.83
C GLU A 49 7.61 0.56 -12.88
N LEU A 50 6.87 -0.56 -12.90
CA LEU A 50 5.41 -0.53 -12.86
C LEU A 50 4.89 0.14 -11.57
N HIS A 51 5.53 -0.12 -10.42
CA HIS A 51 5.18 0.57 -9.16
C HIS A 51 5.23 2.09 -9.34
N HIS A 52 6.35 2.63 -9.85
CA HIS A 52 6.52 4.07 -10.01
C HIS A 52 5.51 4.69 -10.99
N ARG A 53 5.26 4.02 -12.13
CA ARG A 53 4.25 4.46 -13.11
C ARG A 53 2.85 4.44 -12.51
N THR A 54 2.52 3.39 -11.76
CA THR A 54 1.21 3.26 -11.12
C THR A 54 1.02 4.36 -10.07
N ASP A 55 2.05 4.68 -9.29
CA ASP A 55 1.99 5.76 -8.32
C ASP A 55 1.81 7.13 -8.97
N ALA A 56 2.52 7.39 -10.07
CA ALA A 56 2.37 8.63 -10.83
C ALA A 56 0.91 8.82 -11.33
N VAL A 57 0.28 7.76 -11.82
CA VAL A 57 -1.11 7.78 -12.30
C VAL A 57 -2.11 7.87 -11.15
N PHE A 58 -1.95 7.02 -10.13
CA PHE A 58 -2.88 6.88 -9.01
C PHE A 58 -3.16 8.19 -8.27
N HIS A 59 -2.12 8.98 -8.02
CA HIS A 59 -2.25 10.28 -7.35
C HIS A 59 -3.01 11.33 -8.20
N GLY A 60 -3.08 11.11 -9.52
CA GLY A 60 -3.85 11.92 -10.46
C GLY A 60 -5.32 11.51 -10.58
N CYS A 61 -5.69 10.29 -10.19
CA CYS A 61 -7.05 9.77 -10.34
C CYS A 61 -8.07 10.60 -9.55
N GLU A 62 -9.18 10.96 -10.22
CA GLU A 62 -10.24 11.79 -9.64
C GLU A 62 -10.85 11.13 -8.41
N HIS A 63 -11.19 9.84 -8.49
CA HIS A 63 -11.82 9.14 -7.36
C HIS A 63 -10.93 9.10 -6.11
N PHE A 64 -9.62 8.93 -6.27
CA PHE A 64 -8.69 8.96 -5.15
C PHE A 64 -8.61 10.36 -4.54
N ARG A 65 -8.56 11.41 -5.37
CA ARG A 65 -8.53 12.81 -4.91
C ARG A 65 -9.81 13.20 -4.17
N GLU A 66 -10.97 12.76 -4.66
CA GLU A 66 -12.26 12.97 -4.02
C GLU A 66 -12.35 12.26 -2.67
N LEU A 67 -12.01 10.97 -2.61
CA LEU A 67 -11.96 10.19 -1.37
C LEU A 67 -11.07 10.87 -0.33
N ASN A 68 -9.87 11.29 -0.74
CA ASN A 68 -8.94 12.02 0.12
C ASN A 68 -9.50 13.33 0.65
N SER A 69 -10.12 14.13 -0.23
CA SER A 69 -10.70 15.42 0.13
C SER A 69 -11.84 15.25 1.12
N GLN A 70 -12.74 14.30 0.87
CA GLN A 70 -13.85 13.95 1.75
C GLN A 70 -13.36 13.45 3.12
N ALA A 71 -12.42 12.50 3.13
CA ALA A 71 -11.83 11.97 4.34
C ALA A 71 -11.14 13.05 5.18
N PHE A 72 -10.33 13.88 4.53
CA PHE A 72 -9.65 15.00 5.18
C PHE A 72 -10.66 15.96 5.83
N ALA A 73 -11.68 16.39 5.08
CA ALA A 73 -12.68 17.33 5.58
C ALA A 73 -13.49 16.74 6.74
N THR A 74 -13.80 15.44 6.71
CA THR A 74 -14.50 14.75 7.79
C THR A 74 -13.66 14.70 9.07
N LEU A 75 -12.40 14.27 8.97
CA LEU A 75 -11.50 14.18 10.12
C LEU A 75 -11.19 15.56 10.73
N GLU A 76 -11.00 16.58 9.88
CA GLU A 76 -10.77 17.96 10.34
C GLU A 76 -12.01 18.51 11.08
N ARG A 77 -13.23 18.28 10.57
CA ARG A 77 -14.48 18.65 11.26
C ARG A 77 -14.66 17.94 12.60
N GLN A 78 -14.17 16.71 12.73
CA GLN A 78 -14.19 15.94 13.98
C GLN A 78 -13.10 16.38 14.98
N GLY A 79 -12.25 17.35 14.61
CA GLY A 79 -11.22 17.91 15.49
C GLY A 79 -9.87 17.22 15.41
N VAL A 80 -9.68 16.24 14.52
CA VAL A 80 -8.38 15.61 14.31
C VAL A 80 -7.36 16.66 13.84
N PRO A 81 -6.17 16.76 14.45
CA PRO A 81 -5.17 17.75 14.04
C PRO A 81 -4.86 17.66 12.54
N ARG A 82 -4.83 18.81 11.86
CA ARG A 82 -4.73 18.90 10.39
C ARG A 82 -3.65 18.01 9.78
N GLY A 83 -2.46 17.94 10.39
CA GLY A 83 -1.38 17.07 9.93
C GLY A 83 -1.72 15.59 9.97
N ALA A 84 -2.30 15.12 11.08
CA ALA A 84 -2.80 13.76 11.23
C ALA A 84 -3.99 13.49 10.30
N ALA A 85 -4.95 14.41 10.21
CA ALA A 85 -6.12 14.28 9.34
C ALA A 85 -5.72 14.08 7.86
N ARG A 86 -4.75 14.86 7.35
CA ARG A 86 -4.23 14.68 5.99
C ARG A 86 -3.55 13.33 5.78
N ALA A 87 -2.75 12.90 6.76
CA ALA A 87 -2.01 11.64 6.67
C ALA A 87 -2.96 10.42 6.76
N VAL A 88 -3.96 10.49 7.64
CA VAL A 88 -5.02 9.47 7.77
C VAL A 88 -5.87 9.41 6.51
N ALA A 89 -6.29 10.54 5.96
CA ALA A 89 -7.04 10.57 4.71
C ALA A 89 -6.27 9.86 3.58
N HIS A 90 -4.99 10.19 3.43
CA HIS A 90 -4.15 9.61 2.39
C HIS A 90 -3.85 8.12 2.60
N ILE A 91 -3.14 7.79 3.67
CA ILE A 91 -2.68 6.42 3.91
C ILE A 91 -3.86 5.51 4.28
N GLY A 92 -4.85 6.03 4.99
CA GLY A 92 -6.02 5.27 5.38
C GLY A 92 -6.89 4.89 4.18
N THR A 93 -7.08 5.78 3.21
CA THR A 93 -7.77 5.43 1.96
C THR A 93 -7.03 4.33 1.19
N GLU A 94 -5.71 4.37 1.14
CA GLU A 94 -4.91 3.29 0.51
C GLU A 94 -5.05 1.95 1.25
N ILE A 95 -5.01 1.96 2.58
CA ILE A 95 -5.22 0.73 3.39
C ILE A 95 -6.62 0.16 3.17
N LEU A 96 -7.65 1.00 3.14
CA LEU A 96 -9.02 0.55 2.89
C LEU A 96 -9.16 -0.01 1.48
N LEU A 97 -8.50 0.60 0.49
CA LEU A 97 -8.45 0.10 -0.89
C LEU A 97 -7.77 -1.27 -0.97
N ASP A 98 -6.64 -1.47 -0.28
CA ASP A 98 -6.01 -2.79 -0.17
C ASP A 98 -7.00 -3.84 0.35
N GLY A 99 -7.83 -3.48 1.33
CA GLY A 99 -8.88 -4.35 1.88
C GLY A 99 -9.95 -4.74 0.87
N VAL A 100 -10.35 -3.84 -0.02
CA VAL A 100 -11.29 -4.12 -1.12
C VAL A 100 -10.63 -5.03 -2.15
N LEU A 101 -9.42 -4.69 -2.60
CA LEU A 101 -8.68 -5.49 -3.59
C LEU A 101 -8.35 -6.89 -3.07
N ALA A 102 -8.15 -7.03 -1.76
CA ALA A 102 -7.89 -8.29 -1.12
C ALA A 102 -9.09 -9.23 -1.13
N GLU A 103 -10.30 -8.82 -1.52
CA GLU A 103 -11.47 -9.71 -1.61
C GLU A 103 -11.38 -10.67 -2.80
N HIS A 104 -10.61 -10.30 -3.82
CA HIS A 104 -10.32 -11.17 -4.97
C HIS A 104 -9.30 -12.25 -4.59
N SER A 105 -9.71 -13.51 -4.65
CA SER A 105 -8.85 -14.65 -4.28
C SER A 105 -7.58 -14.74 -5.14
N ALA A 106 -7.69 -14.45 -6.43
CA ALA A 106 -6.54 -14.45 -7.35
C ALA A 106 -5.44 -13.49 -6.90
N THR A 107 -5.80 -12.27 -6.49
CA THR A 107 -4.86 -11.27 -5.97
C THR A 107 -4.20 -11.74 -4.68
N ARG A 108 -4.95 -12.40 -3.78
CA ARG A 108 -4.38 -12.99 -2.56
C ARG A 108 -3.40 -14.13 -2.87
N THR A 109 -3.68 -14.96 -3.86
CA THR A 109 -2.77 -16.03 -4.30
C THR A 109 -1.47 -15.45 -4.86
N ALA A 110 -1.57 -14.43 -5.74
CA ALA A 110 -0.41 -13.72 -6.26
C ALA A 110 0.41 -13.06 -5.14
N PHE A 111 -0.27 -12.46 -4.15
CA PHE A 111 0.37 -11.87 -2.98
C PHE A 111 1.18 -12.87 -2.17
N GLN A 112 0.61 -14.06 -1.89
CA GLN A 112 1.34 -15.10 -1.16
C GLN A 112 2.55 -15.61 -1.96
N ALA A 113 2.41 -15.82 -3.27
CA ALA A 113 3.52 -16.23 -4.12
C ALA A 113 4.65 -15.19 -4.16
N ALA A 114 4.32 -13.90 -4.23
CA ALA A 114 5.29 -12.81 -4.18
C ALA A 114 6.04 -12.75 -2.85
N LEU A 115 5.33 -12.92 -1.72
CA LEU A 115 5.93 -12.96 -0.40
C LEU A 115 6.84 -14.18 -0.22
N GLU A 116 6.42 -15.37 -0.68
CA GLU A 116 7.24 -16.58 -0.68
C GLU A 116 8.52 -16.35 -1.49
N HIS A 117 8.40 -15.77 -2.69
CA HIS A 117 9.55 -15.42 -3.52
C HIS A 117 10.49 -14.45 -2.80
N GLY A 118 9.95 -13.46 -2.07
CA GLY A 118 10.71 -12.51 -1.26
C GLY A 118 11.45 -13.12 -0.05
N THR A 119 11.21 -14.39 0.28
CA THR A 119 12.01 -15.12 1.29
C THR A 119 13.31 -15.70 0.74
N THR A 120 13.47 -15.71 -0.58
CA THR A 120 14.73 -16.04 -1.27
C THR A 120 15.85 -15.10 -0.83
N ARG A 121 17.10 -15.56 -0.89
CA ARG A 121 18.25 -14.73 -0.50
C ARG A 121 18.35 -13.52 -1.44
N GLU A 122 18.60 -12.33 -0.88
CA GLU A 122 18.64 -11.07 -1.64
C GLU A 122 19.64 -11.09 -2.82
N ARG A 123 20.77 -11.79 -2.67
CA ARG A 123 21.74 -11.98 -3.77
C ARG A 123 21.15 -12.77 -4.95
N GLU A 124 20.31 -13.75 -4.67
CA GLU A 124 19.65 -14.57 -5.69
C GLU A 124 18.51 -13.80 -6.38
N LEU A 125 17.97 -12.78 -5.71
CA LEU A 125 17.01 -11.83 -6.27
C LEU A 125 17.66 -10.75 -7.15
N GLY A 126 19.00 -10.65 -7.18
CA GLY A 126 19.70 -9.63 -7.98
C GLY A 126 19.42 -8.20 -7.54
N LEU A 127 19.12 -7.97 -6.26
CA LEU A 127 18.80 -6.64 -5.72
C LEU A 127 20.07 -5.85 -5.41
N ASP A 128 20.15 -4.63 -5.94
CA ASP A 128 21.17 -3.65 -5.57
C ASP A 128 20.57 -2.56 -4.68
N TRP A 129 20.96 -2.57 -3.41
CA TRP A 129 20.50 -1.62 -2.40
C TRP A 129 21.50 -0.48 -2.23
N ARG A 130 21.06 0.76 -2.47
CA ARG A 130 21.87 1.95 -2.15
C ARG A 130 22.24 2.01 -0.66
N ARG A 131 21.32 1.60 0.21
CA ARG A 131 21.55 1.43 1.65
C ARG A 131 20.98 0.06 2.04
N PRO A 132 21.81 -0.98 2.13
CA PRO A 132 21.29 -2.32 2.38
C PRO A 132 20.65 -2.39 3.78
N PRO A 133 19.47 -3.01 3.91
CA PRO A 133 18.99 -3.42 5.23
C PRO A 133 19.93 -4.51 5.78
N PRO A 134 19.89 -4.81 7.10
CA PRO A 134 20.62 -5.95 7.63
C PRO A 134 20.23 -7.24 6.89
N GLU A 135 21.20 -8.14 6.69
CA GLU A 135 21.01 -9.36 5.92
C GLU A 135 19.78 -10.17 6.42
N GLY A 136 18.95 -10.61 5.48
CA GLY A 136 17.77 -11.41 5.75
C GLY A 136 16.57 -10.63 6.29
N ARG A 137 16.67 -9.30 6.43
CA ARG A 137 15.53 -8.48 6.91
C ARG A 137 14.39 -8.40 5.92
N LEU A 138 14.64 -8.39 4.61
CA LEU A 138 13.57 -8.51 3.61
C LEU A 138 12.83 -9.83 3.77
N ALA A 139 13.55 -10.95 3.78
CA ALA A 139 12.97 -12.28 3.96
C ALA A 139 12.21 -12.43 5.29
N GLN A 140 12.70 -11.81 6.38
CA GLN A 140 11.97 -11.75 7.64
C GLN A 140 10.69 -10.92 7.52
N LEU A 141 10.74 -9.76 6.87
CA LEU A 141 9.57 -8.92 6.64
C LEU A 141 8.51 -9.66 5.81
N CYS A 142 8.91 -10.31 4.71
CA CYS A 142 8.00 -11.09 3.88
C CYS A 142 7.30 -12.20 4.67
N ARG A 143 8.03 -12.95 5.52
CA ARG A 143 7.43 -13.95 6.43
C ARG A 143 6.42 -13.32 7.41
N VAL A 144 6.79 -12.23 8.06
CA VAL A 144 5.91 -11.53 9.00
C VAL A 144 4.65 -10.99 8.33
N ILE A 145 4.75 -10.55 7.06
CA ILE A 145 3.57 -10.12 6.30
C ILE A 145 2.73 -11.32 5.86
N ALA A 146 3.34 -12.43 5.44
CA ALA A 146 2.63 -13.63 5.00
C ALA A 146 1.80 -14.28 6.11
N GLU A 147 2.26 -14.18 7.36
CA GLU A 147 1.54 -14.63 8.55
C GLU A 147 0.32 -13.75 8.91
N ARG A 148 0.21 -12.56 8.32
CA ARG A 148 -0.91 -11.64 8.59
C ARG A 148 -2.08 -11.90 7.66
N ASP A 149 -3.27 -11.65 8.19
CA ASP A 149 -4.52 -11.70 7.44
C ASP A 149 -4.83 -10.28 6.93
N ILE A 150 -4.41 -10.00 5.69
CA ILE A 150 -4.58 -8.67 5.06
C ILE A 150 -6.05 -8.24 4.98
N LEU A 151 -6.98 -9.19 4.85
CA LEU A 151 -8.41 -8.92 4.88
C LEU A 151 -8.80 -8.39 6.26
N LYS A 152 -8.49 -9.13 7.32
CA LYS A 152 -8.82 -8.66 8.68
C LYS A 152 -8.13 -7.33 9.00
N ASP A 153 -6.86 -7.18 8.64
CA ASP A 153 -6.06 -5.99 8.95
C ASP A 153 -6.53 -4.72 8.23
N SER A 154 -7.27 -4.86 7.13
CA SER A 154 -7.75 -3.73 6.32
C SER A 154 -9.27 -3.54 6.38
N GLN A 155 -10.02 -4.54 6.86
CA GLN A 155 -11.48 -4.49 6.98
C GLN A 155 -11.98 -4.09 8.37
N LEU A 156 -11.20 -4.37 9.42
CA LEU A 156 -11.55 -4.06 10.79
C LEU A 156 -11.12 -2.61 11.14
N PRO A 157 -12.05 -1.69 11.43
CA PRO A 157 -11.75 -0.28 11.64
C PRO A 157 -10.67 -0.04 12.72
N GLU A 158 -10.72 -0.80 13.81
CA GLU A 158 -9.76 -0.72 14.91
C GLU A 158 -8.35 -1.13 14.49
N ARG A 159 -8.22 -2.07 13.54
CA ARG A 159 -6.94 -2.48 12.98
C ARG A 159 -6.38 -1.46 12.01
N VAL A 160 -7.24 -0.82 11.21
CA VAL A 160 -6.86 0.31 10.35
C VAL A 160 -6.34 1.46 11.20
N ALA A 161 -7.06 1.86 12.25
CA ALA A 161 -6.63 2.91 13.17
C ALA A 161 -5.31 2.57 13.88
N TYR A 162 -5.15 1.33 14.38
CA TYR A 162 -3.90 0.85 14.98
C TYR A 162 -2.72 0.90 14.00
N ARG A 163 -2.93 0.48 12.75
CA ARG A 163 -1.90 0.50 11.71
C ARG A 163 -1.48 1.94 11.38
N LEU A 164 -2.44 2.84 11.25
CA LEU A 164 -2.18 4.27 11.04
C LEU A 164 -1.41 4.90 12.20
N ASP A 165 -1.77 4.60 13.45
CA ASP A 165 -1.04 5.08 14.63
C ASP A 165 0.42 4.61 14.62
N ARG A 166 0.67 3.35 14.26
CA ARG A 166 2.05 2.83 14.15
C ARG A 166 2.84 3.50 13.03
N ILE A 167 2.24 3.69 11.86
CA ILE A 167 2.88 4.34 10.70
C ILE A 167 3.22 5.79 11.03
N LEU A 168 2.32 6.50 11.71
CA LEU A 168 2.43 7.94 11.97
C LEU A 168 3.10 8.27 13.30
N GLY A 169 3.18 7.33 14.24
CA GLY A 169 3.66 7.55 15.60
C GLY A 169 5.10 8.08 15.69
N HIS A 170 5.94 7.72 14.71
CA HIS A 170 7.32 8.19 14.61
C HIS A 170 7.46 9.57 13.97
N ARG A 171 6.34 10.19 13.54
CA ARG A 171 6.30 11.47 12.82
C ARG A 171 5.56 12.49 13.69
N PRO A 172 6.25 13.28 14.54
CA PRO A 172 5.59 14.15 15.51
C PRO A 172 4.52 15.09 14.94
N ARG A 173 4.72 15.57 13.71
CA ARG A 173 3.78 16.46 13.00
C ARG A 173 2.53 15.76 12.44
N LEU A 174 2.56 14.44 12.32
CA LEU A 174 1.48 13.63 11.74
C LEU A 174 0.86 12.65 12.75
N ARG A 175 1.42 12.58 13.96
CA ARG A 175 1.00 11.63 14.99
C ARG A 175 -0.47 11.86 15.36
N ILE A 176 -1.23 10.77 15.42
CA ILE A 176 -2.61 10.77 15.89
C ILE A 176 -2.57 10.87 17.42
N PRO A 177 -3.17 11.88 18.06
CA PRO A 177 -3.27 11.89 19.51
C PRO A 177 -4.12 10.70 19.98
N ALA A 178 -3.76 10.06 21.09
CA ALA A 178 -4.47 8.87 21.58
C ALA A 178 -5.98 9.12 21.79
N SER A 179 -6.36 10.34 22.21
CA SER A 179 -7.75 10.76 22.36
C SER A 179 -8.55 10.83 21.04
N HIS A 180 -7.89 10.82 19.89
CA HIS A 180 -8.51 10.89 18.57
C HIS A 180 -8.52 9.55 17.83
N LEU A 181 -7.92 8.48 18.39
CA LEU A 181 -7.97 7.15 17.77
C LEU A 181 -9.40 6.63 17.55
N PRO A 182 -10.36 6.81 18.49
CA PRO A 182 -11.75 6.41 18.26
C PRO A 182 -12.41 7.16 17.09
N LEU A 183 -12.00 8.40 16.81
CA LEU A 183 -12.52 9.17 15.68
C LEU A 183 -12.00 8.62 14.34
N VAL A 184 -10.73 8.20 14.32
CA VAL A 184 -10.12 7.55 13.14
C VAL A 184 -10.75 6.18 12.88
N GLU A 185 -11.06 5.43 13.94
CA GLU A 185 -11.78 4.15 13.85
C GLU A 185 -13.18 4.35 13.25
N ALA A 186 -13.98 5.27 13.81
CA ALA A 186 -15.31 5.58 13.30
C ALA A 186 -15.27 6.10 11.84
N TRP A 187 -14.25 6.88 11.49
CA TRP A 187 -14.03 7.29 10.10
C TRP A 187 -13.73 6.10 9.19
N ALA A 188 -12.85 5.17 9.60
CA ALA A 188 -12.47 4.02 8.80
C ALA A 188 -13.68 3.11 8.52
N GLU A 189 -14.57 2.94 9.49
CA GLU A 189 -15.84 2.22 9.32
C GLU A 189 -16.70 2.86 8.21
N GLN A 190 -16.90 4.18 8.27
CA GLN A 190 -17.72 4.91 7.29
C GLN A 190 -17.07 4.97 5.90
N ALA A 191 -15.76 5.23 5.85
CA ALA A 191 -15.03 5.42 4.61
C ALA A 191 -14.89 4.12 3.81
N ARG A 192 -14.98 2.96 4.46
CA ARG A 192 -14.86 1.64 3.80
C ARG A 192 -15.88 1.47 2.67
N GLU A 193 -17.14 1.80 2.91
CA GLU A 193 -18.20 1.63 1.92
C GLU A 193 -18.02 2.59 0.74
N GLU A 194 -17.58 3.83 1.01
CA GLU A 194 -17.25 4.82 -0.02
C GLU A 194 -16.06 4.39 -0.89
N VAL A 195 -15.00 3.86 -0.26
CA VAL A 195 -13.82 3.33 -0.97
C VAL A 195 -14.22 2.14 -1.83
N ARG A 196 -15.03 1.20 -1.29
CA ARG A 196 -15.56 0.07 -2.05
C ARG A 196 -16.37 0.53 -3.26
N ALA A 197 -17.29 1.46 -3.08
CA ALA A 197 -18.15 1.95 -4.15
C ALA A 197 -17.38 2.62 -5.30
N ARG A 198 -16.20 3.21 -5.01
CA ARG A 198 -15.35 3.88 -6.01
C ARG A 198 -14.20 3.03 -6.52
N ALA A 199 -13.99 1.82 -5.97
CA ALA A 199 -12.83 1.00 -6.29
C ALA A 199 -12.74 0.64 -7.79
N ASP A 200 -13.82 0.16 -8.40
CA ASP A 200 -13.83 -0.22 -9.82
C ASP A 200 -13.57 0.98 -10.75
N GLY A 201 -14.17 2.13 -10.44
CA GLY A 201 -13.94 3.37 -11.17
C GLY A 201 -12.47 3.83 -11.05
N LEU A 202 -11.90 3.73 -9.85
CA LEU A 202 -10.51 4.06 -9.59
C LEU A 202 -9.55 3.13 -10.35
N LEU A 203 -9.78 1.82 -10.34
CA LEU A 203 -8.98 0.86 -11.11
C LEU A 203 -9.09 1.12 -12.61
N THR A 204 -10.26 1.52 -13.10
CA THR A 204 -10.45 1.92 -14.50
C THR A 204 -9.62 3.15 -14.85
N GLN A 205 -9.60 4.18 -13.98
CA GLN A 205 -8.76 5.37 -14.16
C GLN A 205 -7.26 5.03 -14.18
N ILE A 206 -6.83 4.11 -13.31
CA ILE A 206 -5.43 3.65 -13.28
C ILE A 206 -5.08 2.93 -14.59
N ALA A 207 -5.93 2.00 -15.04
CA ALA A 207 -5.71 1.26 -16.29
C ALA A 207 -5.61 2.20 -17.50
N GLN A 208 -6.49 3.20 -17.58
CA GLN A 208 -6.46 4.23 -18.63
C GLN A 208 -5.17 5.05 -18.58
N GLY A 209 -4.83 5.61 -17.41
CA GLY A 209 -3.62 6.42 -17.26
C GLY A 209 -2.33 5.64 -17.52
N LEU A 210 -2.28 4.35 -17.16
CA LEU A 210 -1.12 3.50 -17.46
C LEU A 210 -0.96 3.23 -18.96
N ALA A 211 -2.05 3.14 -19.72
CA ALA A 211 -2.02 2.96 -21.17
C ALA A 211 -1.55 4.21 -21.92
N GLU A 212 -1.77 5.41 -21.37
CA GLU A 212 -1.33 6.69 -21.97
C GLU A 212 0.16 6.98 -21.77
N VAL A 213 0.81 6.30 -20.81
CA VAL A 213 2.22 6.51 -20.43
C VAL A 213 3.11 5.33 -20.90
N GLN A 214 2.60 4.45 -21.78
CA GLN A 214 3.37 3.40 -22.49
C GLN A 214 3.95 3.93 -23.80
#